data_AF-A0A1I3TTB6-F1
#
_entry.id   AF-A0A1I3TTB6-F1
#
_cell.length_a   1.000
_cell.length_b   1.000
_cell.length_c   1.000
_cell.angle_alpha   90.00
_cell.angle_beta   90.00
_cell.angle_gamma   90.00
#
_symmetry.space_group_name_H-M   'P 1'
#
loop_
_entity.id
_entity.type
_entity.pdbx_description
1 polymer ?
#
loop_
_entity_poly.entity_id
_entity_poly.type
_entity_poly.pdbx_seq_one_letter_code
_entity_poly.pdbx_strand_id
1 'polypeptide(L)'
;MENEKKDWLSKAVENAGSKELTRRQLLKQIPKATGVLLGSALVTPHLLKSMGVSFNAPNQGKLLPAHPRTVKKLGHVDIRAENQKPGTTKWKITKPARPQQLQGYASDFSVQPEGTITFFVHSTKPYRMEIYRMGYYGGAGGRLMKVIDGIRPTKQNLTPDPHHFGAAWAPSQILRIPSDWPTGVYINKMTNVDGRESYIIFVVTETHPEADFAVQIATNSYHAYDNWGGKSLYSYNSKGGKQAYQVSFNRPFRNYYGSGLFFQYEYNLIRWLEKEGYSLTYITDWDIHYDILERVNIKALLIAGHAEYWTMKMRQSVEKLSATKFNLANFSANVCYWQVRYHEDSTGRPGRLMVSYKQFAQEMDPYRVTNKTLTTTRWRDQPVNMPEDSLFGVMYTGIPKATVPMVVSDAKHWLYEGTGLKNGDKIPGVIGGEVDSYVRNLPGVEVIAKSPVILYGKKKLANVVWYNKPTGKKAFSVGTFYWNWFLDPIHHTVQAKENKHIQQITKNALRELAK
;
A
#
# COMPACT_ATOMS: atom_id res chain seq x y z
N MET A 1 17.08 24.45 -29.32
CA MET A 1 17.60 23.58 -28.22
C MET A 1 17.78 22.11 -28.59
N GLU A 2 17.32 21.65 -29.76
CA GLU A 2 17.45 20.23 -30.16
C GLU A 2 18.74 19.95 -30.98
N ASN A 3 19.27 20.97 -31.66
CA ASN A 3 20.48 20.84 -32.49
C ASN A 3 21.79 20.84 -31.68
N GLU A 4 21.87 21.53 -30.53
CA GLU A 4 23.05 21.49 -29.65
C GLU A 4 23.18 20.17 -28.86
N LYS A 5 22.08 19.44 -28.66
CA LYS A 5 22.10 18.16 -27.91
C LYS A 5 22.67 17.00 -28.72
N LYS A 6 22.67 17.08 -30.05
CA LYS A 6 23.17 16.03 -30.95
C LYS A 6 24.68 16.12 -31.20
N ASP A 7 25.28 17.31 -31.08
CA ASP A 7 26.64 17.56 -31.55
C ASP A 7 27.74 16.94 -30.67
N TRP A 8 27.52 16.88 -29.34
CA TRP A 8 28.55 16.37 -28.42
C TRP A 8 28.71 14.84 -28.46
N LEU A 9 27.62 14.10 -28.70
CA LEU A 9 27.63 12.64 -28.73
C LEU A 9 28.28 12.11 -30.01
N SER A 10 28.03 12.79 -31.14
CA SER A 10 28.68 12.49 -32.42
C SER A 10 30.20 12.70 -32.34
N LYS A 11 30.63 13.82 -31.75
CA LYS A 11 32.06 14.10 -31.49
C LYS A 11 32.70 13.09 -30.53
N ALA A 12 31.96 12.60 -29.53
CA ALA A 12 32.45 11.59 -28.60
C ALA A 12 32.72 10.24 -29.28
N VAL A 13 31.91 9.89 -30.28
CA VAL A 13 32.07 8.66 -31.07
C VAL A 13 33.19 8.82 -32.10
N GLU A 14 33.32 9.96 -32.76
CA GLU A 14 34.43 10.26 -33.69
C GLU A 14 35.79 10.26 -32.98
N ASN A 15 35.89 10.90 -31.80
CA ASN A 15 37.14 10.98 -31.03
C ASN A 15 37.59 9.64 -30.43
N ALA A 16 36.69 8.67 -30.30
CA ALA A 16 37.00 7.38 -29.67
C ALA A 16 37.73 6.40 -30.60
N GLY A 17 37.77 6.67 -31.91
CA GLY A 17 38.52 5.89 -32.91
C GLY A 17 38.16 4.40 -33.03
N SER A 18 37.21 3.90 -32.24
CA SER A 18 36.76 2.50 -32.22
C SER A 18 35.26 2.43 -31.96
N LYS A 19 34.61 1.41 -32.53
CA LYS A 19 33.14 1.26 -32.56
C LYS A 19 32.50 0.89 -31.21
N GLU A 20 33.26 0.76 -30.12
CA GLU A 20 32.73 0.34 -28.82
C GLU A 20 33.21 1.25 -27.68
N LEU A 21 32.28 1.94 -27.05
CA LEU A 21 32.49 2.77 -25.85
C LEU A 21 31.82 2.14 -24.64
N THR A 22 32.57 1.98 -23.53
CA THR A 22 31.98 1.52 -22.28
C THR A 22 31.14 2.61 -21.62
N ARG A 23 30.11 2.24 -20.86
CA ARG A 23 29.22 3.18 -20.13
C ARG A 23 29.98 4.20 -19.28
N ARG A 24 31.11 3.80 -18.69
CA ARG A 24 31.94 4.65 -17.83
C ARG A 24 32.75 5.69 -18.64
N GLN A 25 33.13 5.37 -19.88
CA GLN A 25 33.80 6.31 -20.79
C GLN A 25 32.82 7.36 -21.32
N LEU A 26 31.60 6.94 -21.67
CA LEU A 26 30.55 7.85 -22.15
C LEU A 26 30.17 8.91 -21.11
N LEU A 27 30.07 8.52 -19.84
CA LEU A 27 29.69 9.42 -18.74
C LEU A 27 30.74 10.50 -18.43
N LYS A 28 32.01 10.29 -18.81
CA LYS A 28 33.09 11.27 -18.59
C LYS A 28 33.12 12.39 -19.62
N GLN A 29 32.47 12.20 -20.78
CA GLN A 29 32.48 13.17 -21.88
C GLN A 29 31.28 14.12 -21.89
N ILE A 30 30.35 13.98 -20.93
CA ILE A 30 29.19 14.88 -20.79
C ILE A 30 29.68 16.25 -20.28
N PRO A 31 29.43 17.36 -21.00
CA PRO A 31 29.77 18.70 -20.52
C PRO A 31 29.06 19.02 -19.19
N LYS A 32 29.75 19.66 -18.25
CA LYS A 32 29.25 19.92 -16.88
C LYS A 32 27.91 20.69 -16.83
N ALA A 33 27.63 21.56 -17.81
CA ALA A 33 26.37 22.31 -17.89
C ALA A 33 25.14 21.44 -18.25
N THR A 34 25.35 20.25 -18.83
CA THR A 34 24.29 19.30 -19.21
C THR A 34 24.07 18.20 -18.16
N GLY A 35 25.01 18.03 -17.22
CA GLY A 35 24.97 16.99 -16.18
C GLY A 35 23.89 17.17 -15.11
N VAL A 36 23.36 18.39 -14.94
CA VAL A 36 22.28 18.68 -13.96
C VAL A 36 20.90 18.28 -14.49
N LEU A 37 20.72 18.16 -15.82
CA LEU A 37 19.45 17.84 -16.48
C LEU A 37 19.29 16.35 -16.86
N LEU A 38 20.34 15.53 -16.72
CA LEU A 38 20.35 14.10 -17.06
C LEU A 38 20.53 13.18 -15.85
N GLY A 39 20.52 13.74 -14.64
CA GLY A 39 20.47 12.97 -13.40
C GLY A 39 19.14 12.23 -13.30
N SER A 40 19.18 10.92 -13.57
CA SER A 40 18.17 9.87 -13.29
C SER A 40 17.19 9.44 -14.39
N ALA A 41 17.28 9.92 -15.63
CA ALA A 41 16.42 9.40 -16.71
C ALA A 41 17.15 9.27 -18.07
N LEU A 42 16.96 8.09 -18.69
CA LEU A 42 17.08 7.80 -20.13
C LEU A 42 18.48 7.55 -20.71
N VAL A 43 18.91 6.29 -20.67
CA VAL A 43 19.32 5.60 -21.90
C VAL A 43 18.52 4.29 -21.95
N THR A 44 17.37 4.32 -22.60
CA THR A 44 16.57 3.11 -22.84
C THR A 44 17.09 2.38 -24.08
N PRO A 45 16.98 1.04 -24.14
CA PRO A 45 17.41 0.23 -25.29
C PRO A 45 16.78 0.68 -26.62
N HIS A 46 15.62 1.34 -26.56
CA HIS A 46 14.89 1.81 -27.72
C HIS A 46 15.56 3.01 -28.40
N LEU A 47 16.14 3.94 -27.62
CA LEU A 47 16.87 5.11 -28.13
C LEU A 47 18.19 4.71 -28.83
N LEU A 48 18.82 3.63 -28.36
CA LEU A 48 20.04 3.08 -28.95
C LEU A 48 19.76 2.30 -30.25
N LYS A 49 18.61 1.61 -30.33
CA LYS A 49 18.21 0.85 -31.51
C LYS A 49 17.79 1.75 -32.67
N SER A 50 17.21 2.93 -32.40
CA SER A 50 16.88 3.93 -33.42
C SER A 50 18.11 4.65 -34.00
N MET A 51 19.30 4.44 -33.44
CA MET A 51 20.57 5.06 -33.86
C MET A 51 21.56 4.05 -34.49
N GLY A 52 21.12 2.83 -34.80
CA GLY A 52 21.90 1.86 -35.59
C GLY A 52 22.97 1.06 -34.83
N VAL A 53 22.98 1.09 -33.50
CA VAL A 53 23.95 0.32 -32.69
C VAL A 53 23.39 -1.07 -32.37
N SER A 54 24.03 -2.13 -32.88
CA SER A 54 23.72 -3.52 -32.51
C SER A 54 24.65 -4.00 -31.38
N PHE A 55 24.13 -4.85 -30.50
CA PHE A 55 24.92 -5.56 -29.49
C PHE A 55 24.99 -7.05 -29.86
N ASN A 56 26.20 -7.59 -29.92
CA ASN A 56 26.38 -9.05 -29.87
C ASN A 56 26.20 -9.51 -28.42
N ALA A 57 25.36 -10.52 -28.21
CA ALA A 57 25.24 -11.18 -26.93
C ALA A 57 26.60 -11.82 -26.54
N PRO A 58 27.04 -11.71 -25.27
CA PRO A 58 28.32 -12.30 -24.89
C PRO A 58 28.24 -13.83 -24.95
N ASN A 59 29.29 -14.42 -25.54
CA ASN A 59 29.54 -15.86 -25.60
C ASN A 59 29.28 -16.53 -24.26
N GLN A 60 28.62 -17.70 -24.30
CA GLN A 60 28.42 -18.61 -23.17
C GLN A 60 29.75 -19.20 -22.70
N GLY A 61 30.55 -18.40 -21.99
CA GLY A 61 31.67 -18.89 -21.18
C GLY A 61 31.13 -19.48 -19.86
N LYS A 62 31.58 -20.68 -19.50
CA LYS A 62 31.25 -21.36 -18.23
C LYS A 62 31.28 -20.37 -17.05
N LEU A 63 30.12 -20.18 -16.42
CA LEU A 63 29.97 -19.38 -15.21
C LEU A 63 30.82 -19.99 -14.09
N LEU A 64 31.84 -19.25 -13.64
CA LEU A 64 32.45 -19.50 -12.35
C LEU A 64 31.38 -19.35 -11.26
N PRO A 65 31.38 -20.18 -10.19
CA PRO A 65 30.40 -20.06 -9.13
C PRO A 65 30.48 -18.67 -8.52
N ALA A 66 29.35 -17.95 -8.56
CA ALA A 66 29.22 -16.64 -7.95
C ALA A 66 29.54 -16.78 -6.45
N HIS A 67 30.56 -16.06 -5.97
CA HIS A 67 30.75 -15.87 -4.54
C HIS A 67 29.45 -15.34 -3.93
N PRO A 68 28.97 -15.90 -2.80
CA PRO A 68 27.75 -15.44 -2.19
C PRO A 68 27.91 -13.97 -1.81
N ARG A 69 27.25 -13.08 -2.55
CA ARG A 69 27.08 -11.69 -2.12
C ARG A 69 26.26 -11.75 -0.84
N THR A 70 26.86 -11.40 0.29
CA THR A 70 26.13 -11.15 1.54
C THR A 70 25.04 -10.13 1.26
N VAL A 71 23.81 -10.61 1.24
CA VAL A 71 22.61 -9.80 1.07
C VAL A 71 22.45 -8.95 2.32
N LYS A 72 22.65 -7.63 2.22
CA LYS A 72 22.41 -6.73 3.35
C LYS A 72 20.91 -6.79 3.71
N LYS A 73 20.58 -7.23 4.92
CA LYS A 73 19.24 -7.17 5.51
C LYS A 73 19.06 -5.83 6.21
N LEU A 74 18.70 -4.80 5.45
CA LEU A 74 18.49 -3.46 6.01
C LEU A 74 17.02 -3.22 6.36
N GLY A 75 16.81 -2.44 7.41
CA GLY A 75 15.47 -2.04 7.88
C GLY A 75 14.80 -3.07 8.80
N HIS A 76 15.50 -4.13 9.19
CA HIS A 76 14.97 -5.11 10.12
C HIS A 76 14.67 -4.50 11.49
N VAL A 77 13.60 -4.99 12.11
CA VAL A 77 13.09 -4.48 13.38
C VAL A 77 12.75 -5.63 14.32
N ASP A 78 13.38 -5.63 15.49
CA ASP A 78 12.81 -6.30 16.66
C ASP A 78 11.75 -5.38 17.24
N ILE A 79 10.48 -5.72 17.05
CA ILE A 79 9.34 -4.92 17.50
C ILE A 79 9.33 -4.73 19.01
N ARG A 80 9.79 -5.71 19.81
CA ARG A 80 9.83 -5.59 21.28
C ARG A 80 10.88 -4.57 21.68
N ALA A 81 12.07 -4.65 21.10
CA ALA A 81 13.14 -3.69 21.35
C ALA A 81 12.77 -2.28 20.83
N GLU A 82 12.16 -2.19 19.65
CA GLU A 82 11.71 -0.91 19.08
C GLU A 82 10.65 -0.25 19.98
N ASN A 83 9.74 -1.02 20.56
CA ASN A 83 8.72 -0.50 21.47
C ASN A 83 9.24 -0.01 22.82
N GLN A 84 10.47 -0.38 23.22
CA GLN A 84 11.12 0.20 24.41
C GLN A 84 11.67 1.60 24.15
N LYS A 85 11.78 2.03 22.89
CA LYS A 85 12.22 3.38 22.57
C LYS A 85 11.14 4.41 22.95
N PRO A 86 11.53 5.63 23.38
CA PRO A 86 10.58 6.66 23.75
C PRO A 86 9.60 7.01 22.62
N GLY A 87 8.31 6.85 22.89
CA GLY A 87 7.23 7.30 22.01
C GLY A 87 6.80 8.73 22.31
N THR A 88 5.93 9.27 21.46
CA THR A 88 5.32 10.58 21.64
C THR A 88 3.94 10.65 20.97
N THR A 89 3.07 11.54 21.44
CA THR A 89 1.77 11.85 20.82
C THR A 89 1.81 13.07 19.90
N LYS A 90 2.97 13.74 19.78
CA LYS A 90 3.15 14.98 18.98
C LYS A 90 2.88 14.80 17.48
N TRP A 91 2.87 13.57 17.00
CA TRP A 91 2.44 13.23 15.64
C TRP A 91 0.98 13.60 15.40
N LYS A 92 0.11 13.67 16.42
CA LYS A 92 -1.30 14.01 16.24
C LYS A 92 -1.45 15.46 15.75
N ILE A 93 -2.25 15.65 14.69
CA ILE A 93 -2.70 16.97 14.24
C ILE A 93 -3.72 17.52 15.23
N THR A 94 -3.50 18.76 15.64
CA THR A 94 -4.39 19.56 16.51
C THR A 94 -4.90 20.80 15.79
N LYS A 95 -4.18 21.29 14.79
CA LYS A 95 -4.51 22.49 14.00
C LYS A 95 -4.42 22.18 12.50
N PRO A 96 -5.38 21.44 11.93
CA PRO A 96 -5.31 21.02 10.53
C PRO A 96 -5.25 22.22 9.58
N ALA A 97 -4.34 22.15 8.60
CA ALA A 97 -4.21 23.11 7.53
C ALA A 97 -5.34 22.95 6.51
N ARG A 98 -5.77 24.07 5.91
CA ARG A 98 -6.56 24.02 4.67
C ARG A 98 -5.62 23.66 3.50
N PRO A 99 -6.12 23.03 2.41
CA PRO A 99 -5.29 22.69 1.26
C PRO A 99 -4.52 23.88 0.65
N GLN A 100 -5.06 25.11 0.74
CA GLN A 100 -4.40 26.33 0.27
C GLN A 100 -3.30 26.85 1.19
N GLN A 101 -3.10 26.23 2.36
CA GLN A 101 -2.11 26.64 3.36
C GLN A 101 -0.91 25.70 3.38
N LEU A 102 -1.16 24.38 3.47
CA LEU A 102 -0.12 23.35 3.59
C LEU A 102 -0.69 21.99 3.20
N GLN A 103 -0.02 21.29 2.28
CA GLN A 103 -0.28 19.89 1.92
C GLN A 103 0.88 19.35 1.10
N GLY A 104 1.01 18.02 1.02
CA GLY A 104 2.11 17.40 0.30
C GLY A 104 1.88 15.95 -0.04
N TYR A 105 2.80 15.40 -0.84
CA TYR A 105 2.90 13.99 -1.14
C TYR A 105 4.36 13.57 -1.31
N ALA A 106 4.61 12.27 -1.27
CA ALA A 106 5.93 11.70 -1.52
C ALA A 106 6.05 11.16 -2.95
N SER A 107 7.28 11.03 -3.44
CA SER A 107 7.58 10.44 -4.75
C SER A 107 7.14 8.99 -4.87
N ASP A 108 7.07 8.28 -3.74
CA ASP A 108 6.84 6.85 -3.61
C ASP A 108 6.09 6.56 -2.30
N PHE A 109 5.30 5.49 -2.28
CA PHE A 109 4.60 5.04 -1.06
C PHE A 109 5.40 4.04 -0.26
N SER A 110 6.39 3.40 -0.86
CA SER A 110 7.38 2.59 -0.18
C SER A 110 8.79 3.01 -0.61
N VAL A 111 9.72 2.91 0.32
CA VAL A 111 11.15 3.17 0.08
C VAL A 111 11.96 2.21 0.94
N GLN A 112 13.07 1.70 0.40
CA GLN A 112 13.98 0.85 1.16
C GLN A 112 15.04 1.71 1.88
N PRO A 113 15.61 1.24 3.00
CA PRO A 113 16.78 1.88 3.61
C PRO A 113 17.91 2.13 2.62
N GLU A 114 18.66 3.21 2.83
CA GLU A 114 19.64 3.80 1.89
C GLU A 114 19.07 4.36 0.58
N GLY A 115 17.80 4.06 0.26
CA GLY A 115 17.05 4.66 -0.85
C GLY A 115 16.68 6.12 -0.58
N THR A 116 16.09 6.76 -1.58
CA THR A 116 15.73 8.18 -1.54
C THR A 116 14.25 8.36 -1.75
N ILE A 117 13.64 9.20 -0.91
CA ILE A 117 12.26 9.65 -1.07
C ILE A 117 12.25 11.17 -1.24
N THR A 118 11.46 11.67 -2.19
CA THR A 118 11.31 13.10 -2.44
C THR A 118 9.94 13.55 -1.97
N PHE A 119 9.89 14.64 -1.21
CA PHE A 119 8.65 15.27 -0.76
C PHE A 119 8.33 16.49 -1.63
N PHE A 120 7.09 16.54 -2.09
CA PHE A 120 6.51 17.63 -2.87
C PHE A 120 5.49 18.34 -2.01
N VAL A 121 5.73 19.62 -1.72
CA VAL A 121 4.93 20.38 -0.76
C VAL A 121 4.46 21.69 -1.37
N HIS A 122 3.17 21.95 -1.20
CA HIS A 122 2.61 23.28 -1.30
C HIS A 122 2.61 23.90 0.09
N SER A 123 3.21 25.09 0.23
CA SER A 123 3.05 25.91 1.42
C SER A 123 3.08 27.40 1.09
N THR A 124 2.29 28.18 1.82
CA THR A 124 2.31 29.65 1.75
C THR A 124 3.24 30.31 2.77
N LYS A 125 3.80 29.52 3.69
CA LYS A 125 4.63 29.99 4.81
C LYS A 125 5.79 29.02 5.06
N PRO A 126 6.92 29.46 5.63
CA PRO A 126 7.96 28.54 6.08
C PRO A 126 7.38 27.47 7.00
N TYR A 127 7.96 26.27 6.93
CA TYR A 127 7.46 25.12 7.65
C TYR A 127 8.59 24.17 8.03
N ARG A 128 8.26 23.25 8.94
CA ARG A 128 9.12 22.14 9.33
C ARG A 128 8.45 20.81 9.06
N MET A 129 9.25 19.76 8.92
CA MET A 129 8.84 18.37 8.81
C MET A 129 9.31 17.61 10.05
N GLU A 130 8.39 16.91 10.70
CA GLU A 130 8.65 16.00 11.81
C GLU A 130 8.22 14.60 11.37
N ILE A 131 9.18 13.72 11.16
CA ILE A 131 8.95 12.38 10.63
C ILE A 131 8.84 11.41 11.79
N TYR A 132 7.73 10.68 11.85
CA TYR A 132 7.43 9.70 12.89
C TYR A 132 7.32 8.30 12.28
N ARG A 133 7.94 7.30 12.92
CA ARG A 133 7.55 5.89 12.70
C ARG A 133 6.34 5.60 13.54
N MET A 134 5.27 5.13 12.92
CA MET A 134 4.01 4.80 13.57
C MET A 134 4.09 3.41 14.20
N GLY A 135 3.50 3.25 15.39
CA GLY A 135 3.65 2.01 16.16
C GLY A 135 3.00 2.10 17.54
N TYR A 136 3.31 1.17 18.45
CA TYR A 136 2.74 1.17 19.80
C TYR A 136 3.43 2.15 20.76
N TYR A 137 4.74 1.98 21.01
CA TYR A 137 5.59 2.81 21.87
C TYR A 137 4.96 3.19 23.22
N GLY A 138 4.62 2.18 24.04
CA GLY A 138 3.98 2.40 25.34
C GLY A 138 2.60 3.07 25.25
N GLY A 139 1.93 2.95 24.10
CA GLY A 139 0.65 3.56 23.82
C GLY A 139 0.72 4.94 23.16
N ALA A 140 1.89 5.60 23.11
CA ALA A 140 2.05 6.95 22.59
C ALA A 140 1.78 7.06 21.07
N GLY A 141 2.00 5.99 20.31
CA GLY A 141 1.53 5.87 18.93
C GLY A 141 2.51 6.23 17.83
N GLY A 142 3.63 6.86 18.16
CA GLY A 142 4.69 7.06 17.19
C GLY A 142 5.98 7.45 17.88
N ARG A 143 7.09 7.20 17.21
CA ARG A 143 8.42 7.65 17.63
C ARG A 143 8.92 8.69 16.66
N LEU A 144 9.41 9.81 17.18
CA LEU A 144 10.05 10.83 16.36
C LEU A 144 11.38 10.28 15.81
N MET A 145 11.52 10.29 14.49
CA MET A 145 12.67 9.74 13.76
C MET A 145 13.62 10.84 13.31
N LYS A 146 13.06 11.96 12.83
CA LYS A 146 13.83 13.06 12.27
C LYS A 146 13.02 14.36 12.26
N VAL A 147 13.72 15.47 12.45
CA VAL A 147 13.20 16.82 12.24
C VAL A 147 13.99 17.47 11.10
N ILE A 148 13.28 18.14 10.20
CA ILE A 148 13.85 18.99 9.14
C ILE A 148 13.17 20.35 9.28
N ASP A 149 13.91 21.37 9.69
CA ASP A 149 13.39 22.71 9.97
C ASP A 149 13.87 23.72 8.92
N GLY A 150 13.32 24.95 8.97
CA GLY A 150 13.73 26.05 8.11
C GLY A 150 13.37 25.85 6.64
N ILE A 151 12.39 25.00 6.32
CA ILE A 151 12.02 24.73 4.93
C ILE A 151 11.26 25.94 4.39
N ARG A 152 11.80 26.51 3.31
CA ARG A 152 11.20 27.66 2.63
C ARG A 152 9.88 27.26 1.97
N PRO A 153 8.87 28.15 1.97
CA PRO A 153 7.61 27.87 1.29
C PRO A 153 7.78 27.82 -0.22
N THR A 154 7.10 26.87 -0.85
CA THR A 154 6.89 26.85 -2.30
C THR A 154 5.40 26.80 -2.58
N LYS A 155 4.88 27.81 -3.28
CA LYS A 155 3.51 27.78 -3.78
C LYS A 155 3.45 26.90 -5.03
N GLN A 156 2.71 25.80 -4.93
CA GLN A 156 2.46 24.88 -6.04
C GLN A 156 1.05 25.07 -6.63
N ASN A 157 0.83 24.63 -7.88
CA ASN A 157 -0.49 24.63 -8.51
C ASN A 157 -1.41 23.57 -7.89
N LEU A 158 -2.52 23.99 -7.29
CA LEU A 158 -3.44 23.08 -6.58
C LEU A 158 -4.49 22.43 -7.48
N THR A 159 -4.51 22.80 -8.75
CA THR A 159 -5.36 22.18 -9.76
C THR A 159 -4.56 21.05 -10.44
N PRO A 160 -5.16 19.87 -10.68
CA PRO A 160 -4.50 18.82 -11.44
C PRO A 160 -4.06 19.32 -12.80
N ASP A 161 -2.84 18.99 -13.17
CA ASP A 161 -2.32 19.21 -14.48
C ASP A 161 -2.92 18.16 -15.45
N PRO A 162 -3.62 18.58 -16.51
CA PRO A 162 -4.25 17.67 -17.46
C PRO A 162 -3.24 16.87 -18.30
N HIS A 163 -2.00 17.35 -18.46
CA HIS A 163 -0.94 16.69 -19.21
C HIS A 163 -0.15 15.69 -18.35
N HIS A 164 0.00 15.97 -17.06
CA HIS A 164 0.72 15.10 -16.12
C HIS A 164 -0.21 14.16 -15.33
N PHE A 165 -1.52 14.30 -15.52
CA PHE A 165 -2.58 13.55 -14.84
C PHE A 165 -2.52 13.62 -13.30
N GLY A 166 -1.81 14.59 -12.74
CA GLY A 166 -1.48 14.69 -11.32
C GLY A 166 -1.14 16.13 -10.92
N ALA A 167 -0.35 16.31 -9.86
CA ALA A 167 -0.06 17.64 -9.32
C ALA A 167 1.04 18.39 -10.09
N ALA A 168 2.01 17.68 -10.69
CA ALA A 168 3.18 18.25 -11.38
C ALA A 168 3.99 19.26 -10.53
N TRP A 169 4.12 18.98 -9.22
CA TRP A 169 4.81 19.88 -8.29
C TRP A 169 6.32 19.78 -8.40
N ALA A 170 6.99 20.90 -8.17
CA ALA A 170 8.44 20.92 -8.02
C ALA A 170 8.85 20.28 -6.67
N PRO A 171 9.98 19.54 -6.61
CA PRO A 171 10.44 18.91 -5.38
C PRO A 171 10.77 19.95 -4.31
N SER A 172 10.41 19.66 -3.06
CA SER A 172 10.64 20.58 -1.92
C SER A 172 11.74 20.08 -0.99
N GLN A 173 11.79 18.77 -0.73
CA GLN A 173 12.82 18.15 0.12
C GLN A 173 13.14 16.76 -0.39
N ILE A 174 14.42 16.38 -0.31
CA ILE A 174 14.89 15.02 -0.60
C ILE A 174 15.43 14.42 0.68
N LEU A 175 15.04 13.19 0.99
CA LEU A 175 15.54 12.44 2.14
C LEU A 175 16.11 11.11 1.68
N ARG A 176 17.40 10.88 1.95
CA ARG A 176 17.97 9.54 1.95
C ARG A 176 17.58 8.84 3.24
N ILE A 177 16.91 7.69 3.13
CA ILE A 177 16.50 6.89 4.29
C ILE A 177 17.75 6.31 4.95
N PRO A 178 18.01 6.59 6.24
CA PRO A 178 19.10 5.97 6.97
C PRO A 178 19.02 4.43 6.94
N SER A 179 20.16 3.77 6.91
CA SER A 179 20.26 2.30 6.80
C SER A 179 19.63 1.56 7.98
N ASP A 180 19.52 2.23 9.13
CA ASP A 180 19.00 1.72 10.41
C ASP A 180 17.54 2.10 10.66
N TRP A 181 16.86 2.78 9.72
CA TRP A 181 15.44 3.07 9.87
C TRP A 181 14.63 1.76 9.79
N PRO A 182 13.89 1.40 10.86
CA PRO A 182 13.16 0.15 10.89
C PRO A 182 11.98 0.17 9.94
N THR A 183 11.62 -0.99 9.40
CA THR A 183 10.42 -1.18 8.59
C THR A 183 9.17 -0.74 9.35
N GLY A 184 8.21 -0.17 8.63
CA GLY A 184 7.03 0.41 9.25
C GLY A 184 6.36 1.48 8.40
N VAL A 185 5.22 1.94 8.88
CA VAL A 185 4.52 3.11 8.34
C VAL A 185 5.10 4.37 8.95
N TYR A 186 5.37 5.37 8.12
CA TYR A 186 5.92 6.65 8.52
C TYR A 186 4.96 7.77 8.17
N ILE A 187 4.76 8.68 9.13
CA ILE A 187 4.01 9.92 8.94
C ILE A 187 4.98 11.09 9.09
N ASN A 188 5.12 11.87 8.03
CA ASN A 188 5.77 13.16 8.06
C ASN A 188 4.72 14.22 8.39
N LYS A 189 4.71 14.71 9.64
CA LYS A 189 3.89 15.84 10.05
C LYS A 189 4.60 17.14 9.68
N MET A 190 3.99 17.87 8.77
CA MET A 190 4.41 19.21 8.41
C MET A 190 3.69 20.22 9.29
N THR A 191 4.42 21.23 9.80
CA THR A 191 3.85 22.33 10.58
C THR A 191 4.41 23.64 10.05
N ASN A 192 3.56 24.56 9.60
CA ASN A 192 4.00 25.90 9.19
C ASN A 192 4.16 26.85 10.39
N VAL A 193 4.79 28.01 10.19
CA VAL A 193 5.02 29.00 11.27
C VAL A 193 3.75 29.57 11.90
N ASP A 194 2.59 29.45 11.24
CA ASP A 194 1.28 29.82 11.82
C ASP A 194 0.68 28.66 12.66
N GLY A 195 1.43 27.55 12.82
CA GLY A 195 1.01 26.35 13.55
C GLY A 195 -0.03 25.50 12.81
N ARG A 196 -0.15 25.61 11.48
CA ARG A 196 -1.06 24.80 10.66
C ARG A 196 -0.37 23.52 10.22
N GLU A 197 -1.08 22.40 10.30
CA GLU A 197 -0.48 21.07 10.24
C GLU A 197 -1.11 20.19 9.14
N SER A 198 -0.29 19.35 8.49
CA SER A 198 -0.72 18.35 7.51
C SER A 198 0.26 17.17 7.49
N TYR A 199 -0.13 16.03 6.93
CA TYR A 199 0.69 14.83 6.83
C TYR A 199 1.18 14.56 5.40
N ILE A 200 2.27 13.80 5.32
CA ILE A 200 2.63 12.95 4.18
C ILE A 200 2.89 11.54 4.73
N ILE A 201 2.29 10.53 4.13
CA ILE A 201 2.52 9.12 4.49
C ILE A 201 3.48 8.45 3.51
N PHE A 202 4.34 7.57 4.03
CA PHE A 202 5.13 6.60 3.26
C PHE A 202 5.47 5.40 4.13
N VAL A 203 5.94 4.32 3.52
CA VAL A 203 6.35 3.08 4.19
C VAL A 203 7.84 2.89 3.98
N VAL A 204 8.56 2.53 5.04
CA VAL A 204 9.91 1.99 4.88
C VAL A 204 9.76 0.48 4.81
N THR A 205 10.12 -0.11 3.67
CA THR A 205 10.05 -1.55 3.41
C THR A 205 11.45 -2.15 3.54
N GLU A 206 11.60 -3.31 4.17
CA GLU A 206 12.90 -3.98 4.25
C GLU A 206 13.44 -4.31 2.85
N THR A 207 14.76 -4.40 2.73
CA THR A 207 15.38 -4.88 1.48
C THR A 207 15.02 -6.34 1.17
N HIS A 208 14.97 -7.15 2.23
CA HIS A 208 14.67 -8.59 2.22
C HIS A 208 13.76 -8.87 3.41
N PRO A 209 12.44 -8.76 3.22
CA PRO A 209 11.53 -8.82 4.34
C PRO A 209 11.54 -10.18 5.04
N GLU A 210 11.71 -10.19 6.36
CA GLU A 210 11.79 -11.41 7.17
C GLU A 210 11.14 -11.18 8.53
N ALA A 211 10.03 -11.87 8.76
CA ALA A 211 9.21 -11.75 9.96
C ALA A 211 8.24 -12.94 10.05
N ASP A 212 7.50 -13.09 11.15
CA ASP A 212 6.37 -14.03 11.15
C ASP A 212 5.25 -13.52 10.25
N PHE A 213 5.01 -12.21 10.26
CA PHE A 213 3.90 -11.59 9.53
C PHE A 213 4.35 -10.41 8.67
N ALA A 214 3.93 -10.40 7.40
CA ALA A 214 3.95 -9.18 6.60
C ALA A 214 2.60 -8.48 6.70
N VAL A 215 2.62 -7.19 7.04
CA VAL A 215 1.45 -6.32 7.08
C VAL A 215 1.39 -5.55 5.76
N GLN A 216 0.34 -5.79 4.97
CA GLN A 216 0.11 -5.06 3.73
C GLN A 216 -0.68 -3.77 3.99
N ILE A 217 -0.14 -2.66 3.47
CA ILE A 217 -0.74 -1.32 3.53
C ILE A 217 -1.43 -1.00 2.20
N ALA A 218 -2.73 -0.66 2.27
CA ALA A 218 -3.63 -0.55 1.12
C ALA A 218 -3.55 0.80 0.36
N THR A 219 -2.33 1.18 -0.02
CA THR A 219 -2.03 2.41 -0.78
C THR A 219 -2.89 2.62 -2.03
N ASN A 220 -3.25 1.56 -2.77
CA ASN A 220 -4.12 1.66 -3.94
C ASN A 220 -5.50 2.20 -3.57
N SER A 221 -6.09 1.68 -2.50
CA SER A 221 -7.39 2.14 -2.02
C SER A 221 -7.33 3.59 -1.56
N TYR A 222 -6.22 4.02 -0.97
CA TYR A 222 -6.07 5.44 -0.59
C TYR A 222 -6.19 6.33 -1.83
N HIS A 223 -5.56 5.96 -2.94
CA HIS A 223 -5.67 6.69 -4.20
C HIS A 223 -7.04 6.58 -4.86
N ALA A 224 -7.67 5.42 -4.82
CA ALA A 224 -8.97 5.22 -5.44
C ALA A 224 -10.05 6.13 -4.84
N TYR A 225 -9.99 6.35 -3.52
CA TYR A 225 -10.92 7.19 -2.78
C TYR A 225 -10.46 8.65 -2.63
N ASP A 226 -9.23 8.98 -2.98
CA ASP A 226 -8.76 10.36 -2.87
C ASP A 226 -9.37 11.24 -3.97
N ASN A 227 -10.05 12.30 -3.55
CA ASN A 227 -10.71 13.25 -4.43
C ASN A 227 -9.89 14.53 -4.66
N TRP A 228 -8.58 14.50 -4.40
CA TRP A 228 -7.71 15.62 -4.69
C TRP A 228 -7.85 16.04 -6.16
N GLY A 229 -7.98 17.35 -6.38
CA GLY A 229 -8.30 17.89 -7.70
C GLY A 229 -9.75 17.78 -8.14
N GLY A 230 -10.62 17.20 -7.32
CA GLY A 230 -12.06 17.08 -7.56
C GLY A 230 -12.49 15.77 -8.20
N LYS A 231 -11.62 14.78 -8.36
CA LYS A 231 -11.94 13.48 -8.95
C LYS A 231 -11.30 12.33 -8.16
N SER A 232 -12.08 11.27 -7.96
CA SER A 232 -11.68 9.96 -7.46
C SER A 232 -12.24 8.87 -8.39
N LEU A 233 -12.04 7.59 -8.08
CA LEU A 233 -12.66 6.47 -8.80
C LEU A 233 -14.14 6.22 -8.38
N TYR A 234 -14.77 7.20 -7.73
CA TYR A 234 -16.15 7.14 -7.29
C TYR A 234 -16.93 8.41 -7.67
N SER A 235 -18.14 8.22 -8.21
CA SER A 235 -19.02 9.31 -8.64
C SER A 235 -19.45 10.19 -7.47
N TYR A 236 -19.86 9.58 -6.35
CA TYR A 236 -20.29 10.30 -5.14
C TYR A 236 -19.15 11.13 -4.51
N ASN A 237 -17.90 10.75 -4.78
CA ASN A 237 -16.70 11.41 -4.27
C ASN A 237 -15.94 12.13 -5.40
N SER A 238 -16.67 12.65 -6.39
CA SER A 238 -16.14 13.38 -7.51
C SER A 238 -17.05 14.55 -7.87
N LYS A 239 -16.47 15.67 -8.29
CA LYS A 239 -17.22 16.85 -8.74
C LYS A 239 -18.13 16.48 -9.91
N GLY A 240 -19.38 16.96 -9.83
CA GLY A 240 -20.41 16.75 -10.84
C GLY A 240 -20.92 15.31 -10.93
N GLY A 241 -20.71 14.48 -9.91
CA GLY A 241 -21.19 13.09 -9.90
C GLY A 241 -20.49 12.18 -10.92
N LYS A 242 -19.35 12.60 -11.48
CA LYS A 242 -18.64 11.89 -12.55
C LYS A 242 -17.28 11.40 -12.04
N GLN A 243 -17.10 10.09 -11.91
CA GLN A 243 -15.82 9.49 -11.50
C GLN A 243 -14.75 9.64 -12.57
N ALA A 244 -13.48 9.52 -12.17
CA ALA A 244 -12.38 9.31 -13.10
C ALA A 244 -12.21 7.81 -13.40
N TYR A 245 -11.60 7.51 -14.55
CA TYR A 245 -11.16 6.15 -14.92
C TYR A 245 -9.67 5.93 -14.66
N GLN A 246 -8.97 6.99 -14.28
CA GLN A 246 -7.57 6.95 -13.90
C GLN A 246 -7.30 7.99 -12.81
N VAL A 247 -6.43 7.63 -11.87
CA VAL A 247 -5.98 8.51 -10.79
C VAL A 247 -4.47 8.45 -10.69
N SER A 248 -3.83 9.59 -10.44
CA SER A 248 -2.38 9.65 -10.26
C SER A 248 -1.97 9.43 -8.82
N PHE A 249 -0.78 8.88 -8.68
CA PHE A 249 -0.04 8.72 -7.45
C PHE A 249 0.78 9.98 -7.13
N ASN A 250 0.97 10.87 -8.11
CA ASN A 250 1.68 12.14 -7.97
C ASN A 250 0.73 13.24 -7.45
N ARG A 251 0.06 13.01 -6.30
CA ARG A 251 -0.86 13.97 -5.69
C ARG A 251 -0.97 13.81 -4.17
N PRO A 252 -1.26 14.90 -3.42
CA PRO A 252 -1.59 14.84 -1.99
C PRO A 252 -2.87 14.05 -1.72
N PHE A 253 -2.92 13.37 -0.58
CA PHE A 253 -4.19 12.86 -0.07
C PHE A 253 -5.00 13.97 0.62
N ARG A 254 -6.29 14.07 0.31
CA ARG A 254 -7.22 14.90 1.10
C ARG A 254 -7.71 14.18 2.34
N ASN A 255 -7.87 12.86 2.27
CA ASN A 255 -8.33 12.05 3.38
C ASN A 255 -7.35 12.16 4.56
N TYR A 256 -7.93 12.33 5.76
CA TYR A 256 -7.21 12.36 7.03
C TYR A 256 -5.96 13.26 7.02
N TYR A 257 -6.11 14.47 6.46
CA TYR A 257 -5.09 15.52 6.43
C TYR A 257 -3.78 15.16 5.71
N GLY A 258 -3.78 14.13 4.86
CA GLY A 258 -2.61 13.70 4.09
C GLY A 258 -2.10 12.30 4.43
N SER A 259 -2.70 11.60 5.40
CA SER A 259 -2.29 10.23 5.76
C SER A 259 -2.95 9.14 4.91
N GLY A 260 -3.73 9.49 3.89
CA GLY A 260 -4.59 8.51 3.21
C GLY A 260 -5.61 7.93 4.18
N LEU A 261 -5.98 6.65 4.02
CA LEU A 261 -6.96 5.99 4.90
C LEU A 261 -6.30 5.23 6.08
N PHE A 262 -5.00 5.41 6.30
CA PHE A 262 -4.20 4.68 7.29
C PHE A 262 -4.80 4.69 8.71
N PHE A 263 -5.15 5.88 9.21
CA PHE A 263 -5.74 6.04 10.54
C PHE A 263 -7.16 5.51 10.64
N GLN A 264 -7.80 5.20 9.51
CA GLN A 264 -9.15 4.64 9.51
C GLN A 264 -9.13 3.12 9.64
N TYR A 265 -8.24 2.43 8.92
CA TYR A 265 -8.35 0.99 8.71
C TYR A 265 -7.19 0.16 9.27
N GLU A 266 -5.94 0.61 9.13
CA GLU A 266 -4.77 -0.21 9.46
C GLU A 266 -4.17 0.07 10.84
N TYR A 267 -4.26 1.31 11.33
CA TYR A 267 -3.44 1.73 12.48
C TYR A 267 -3.76 1.00 13.78
N ASN A 268 -5.03 0.69 14.06
CA ASN A 268 -5.43 -0.04 15.26
C ASN A 268 -4.83 -1.46 15.28
N LEU A 269 -4.86 -2.17 14.14
CA LEU A 269 -4.25 -3.50 14.04
C LEU A 269 -2.73 -3.41 14.23
N ILE A 270 -2.06 -2.45 13.57
CA ILE A 270 -0.61 -2.29 13.65
C ILE A 270 -0.17 -2.03 15.09
N ARG A 271 -0.84 -1.11 15.79
CA ARG A 271 -0.56 -0.85 17.20
C ARG A 271 -0.76 -2.07 18.07
N TRP A 272 -1.84 -2.81 17.85
CA TRP A 272 -2.12 -4.01 18.64
C TRP A 272 -1.09 -5.11 18.38
N LEU A 273 -0.73 -5.36 17.12
CA LEU A 273 0.31 -6.32 16.76
C LEU A 273 1.66 -5.94 17.39
N GLU A 274 2.02 -4.65 17.36
CA GLU A 274 3.25 -4.18 17.98
C GLU A 274 3.18 -4.27 19.51
N LYS A 275 2.06 -3.90 20.15
CA LYS A 275 1.82 -4.03 21.60
C LYS A 275 2.07 -5.46 22.07
N GLU A 276 1.60 -6.44 21.32
CA GLU A 276 1.77 -7.87 21.62
C GLU A 276 3.19 -8.40 21.29
N GLY A 277 4.00 -7.59 20.59
CA GLY A 277 5.39 -7.90 20.28
C GLY A 277 5.54 -9.00 19.21
N TYR A 278 4.62 -9.05 18.25
CA TYR A 278 4.74 -9.95 17.10
C TYR A 278 5.95 -9.56 16.22
N SER A 279 6.52 -10.54 15.53
CA SER A 279 7.55 -10.31 14.51
C SER A 279 6.89 -9.82 13.22
N LEU A 280 7.17 -8.57 12.83
CA LEU A 280 6.46 -7.87 11.76
C LEU A 280 7.39 -7.28 10.71
N THR A 281 6.94 -7.33 9.46
CA THR A 281 7.44 -6.49 8.37
C THR A 281 6.29 -5.79 7.67
N TYR A 282 6.56 -4.72 6.94
CA TYR A 282 5.54 -3.88 6.30
C TYR A 282 5.81 -3.76 4.81
N ILE A 283 4.77 -3.95 4.02
CA ILE A 283 4.82 -3.86 2.55
C ILE A 283 3.60 -3.10 2.03
N THR A 284 3.69 -2.58 0.82
CA THR A 284 2.59 -1.88 0.15
C THR A 284 2.05 -2.69 -1.04
N ASP A 285 0.91 -2.27 -1.60
CA ASP A 285 0.42 -2.80 -2.88
C ASP A 285 1.47 -2.70 -3.99
N TRP A 286 2.20 -1.59 -4.00
CA TRP A 286 3.25 -1.30 -4.96
C TRP A 286 4.39 -2.32 -4.83
N ASP A 287 4.83 -2.61 -3.61
CA ASP A 287 5.87 -3.62 -3.36
C ASP A 287 5.45 -5.00 -3.86
N ILE A 288 4.18 -5.40 -3.64
CA ILE A 288 3.63 -6.66 -4.14
C ILE A 288 3.58 -6.68 -5.67
N HIS A 289 3.17 -5.58 -6.31
CA HIS A 289 3.20 -5.46 -7.76
C HIS A 289 4.63 -5.59 -8.32
N TYR A 290 5.65 -5.13 -7.59
CA TYR A 290 7.06 -5.27 -7.95
C TYR A 290 7.77 -6.44 -7.24
N ASP A 291 7.04 -7.53 -7.05
CA ASP A 291 7.56 -8.86 -6.71
C ASP A 291 8.28 -8.96 -5.35
N ILE A 292 7.96 -8.11 -4.37
CA ILE A 292 8.51 -8.23 -3.01
C ILE A 292 8.24 -9.61 -2.40
N LEU A 293 7.10 -10.23 -2.73
CA LEU A 293 6.69 -11.53 -2.19
C LEU A 293 7.57 -12.68 -2.70
N GLU A 294 8.30 -12.52 -3.80
CA GLU A 294 9.22 -13.59 -4.25
C GLU A 294 10.43 -13.72 -3.30
N ARG A 295 10.78 -12.65 -2.58
CA ARG A 295 11.93 -12.57 -1.67
C ARG A 295 11.57 -12.42 -0.17
N VAL A 296 10.29 -12.49 0.18
CA VAL A 296 9.86 -12.43 1.59
C VAL A 296 9.98 -13.80 2.26
N ASN A 297 10.42 -13.80 3.52
CA ASN A 297 10.36 -14.96 4.40
C ASN A 297 9.34 -14.69 5.52
N ILE A 298 8.10 -15.14 5.34
CA ILE A 298 6.99 -14.94 6.29
C ILE A 298 6.15 -16.20 6.47
N LYS A 299 5.44 -16.26 7.60
CA LYS A 299 4.44 -17.30 7.88
C LYS A 299 3.06 -16.90 7.38
N ALA A 300 2.67 -15.62 7.50
CA ALA A 300 1.44 -15.14 6.89
C ALA A 300 1.51 -13.69 6.36
N LEU A 301 0.74 -13.43 5.30
CA LEU A 301 0.46 -12.09 4.79
C LEU A 301 -0.86 -11.60 5.39
N LEU A 302 -0.81 -10.47 6.11
CA LEU A 302 -1.95 -9.85 6.77
C LEU A 302 -2.43 -8.65 5.96
N ILE A 303 -3.67 -8.70 5.49
CA ILE A 303 -4.37 -7.56 4.91
C ILE A 303 -4.91 -6.72 6.08
N ALA A 304 -4.25 -5.60 6.34
CA ALA A 304 -4.45 -4.85 7.58
C ALA A 304 -5.71 -3.97 7.59
N GLY A 305 -6.26 -3.66 6.42
CA GLY A 305 -7.35 -2.72 6.25
C GLY A 305 -8.03 -2.84 4.89
N HIS A 306 -8.61 -1.74 4.41
CA HIS A 306 -9.45 -1.73 3.21
C HIS A 306 -8.64 -1.85 1.91
N ALA A 307 -8.18 -3.07 1.58
CA ALA A 307 -7.39 -3.37 0.38
C ALA A 307 -8.27 -3.77 -0.83
N GLU A 308 -9.15 -2.87 -1.27
CA GLU A 308 -10.13 -3.10 -2.33
C GLU A 308 -9.54 -3.26 -3.75
N TYR A 309 -8.44 -2.54 -4.07
CA TYR A 309 -7.93 -2.38 -5.43
C TYR A 309 -6.62 -3.12 -5.67
N TRP A 310 -6.66 -4.16 -6.50
CA TRP A 310 -5.50 -5.04 -6.75
C TRP A 310 -5.18 -5.09 -8.25
N THR A 311 -3.88 -5.11 -8.58
CA THR A 311 -3.45 -5.42 -9.94
C THR A 311 -3.44 -6.92 -10.18
N MET A 312 -3.55 -7.37 -11.45
CA MET A 312 -3.40 -8.79 -11.81
C MET A 312 -2.10 -9.38 -11.31
N LYS A 313 -1.00 -8.64 -11.43
CA LYS A 313 0.30 -9.08 -10.95
C LYS A 313 0.30 -9.33 -9.44
N MET A 314 -0.30 -8.44 -8.66
CA MET A 314 -0.46 -8.65 -7.22
C MET A 314 -1.30 -9.89 -6.91
N ARG A 315 -2.46 -10.01 -7.57
CA ARG A 315 -3.39 -11.12 -7.36
C ARG A 315 -2.72 -12.46 -7.62
N GLN A 316 -2.06 -12.61 -8.76
CA GLN A 316 -1.35 -13.83 -9.14
C GLN A 316 -0.18 -14.13 -8.21
N SER A 317 0.57 -13.11 -7.78
CA SER A 317 1.67 -13.28 -6.83
C SER A 317 1.17 -13.84 -5.49
N VAL A 318 0.10 -13.27 -4.94
CA VAL A 318 -0.52 -13.75 -3.69
C VAL A 318 -1.11 -15.14 -3.85
N GLU A 319 -1.85 -15.42 -4.94
CA GLU A 319 -2.42 -16.75 -5.20
C GLU A 319 -1.33 -17.82 -5.29
N LYS A 320 -0.31 -17.59 -6.13
CA LYS A 320 0.81 -18.52 -6.35
C LYS A 320 1.59 -18.77 -5.05
N LEU A 321 1.97 -17.71 -4.34
CA LEU A 321 2.89 -17.83 -3.21
C LEU A 321 2.16 -18.24 -1.93
N SER A 322 0.89 -17.88 -1.75
CA SER A 322 0.07 -18.40 -0.63
C SER A 322 -0.34 -19.86 -0.81
N ALA A 323 -0.08 -20.48 -1.97
CA ALA A 323 -0.28 -21.92 -2.15
C ALA A 323 0.84 -22.74 -1.48
N THR A 324 2.03 -22.17 -1.28
CA THR A 324 3.23 -22.93 -0.89
C THR A 324 4.07 -22.26 0.21
N LYS A 325 4.19 -20.93 0.20
CA LYS A 325 5.08 -20.20 1.12
C LYS A 325 4.40 -19.80 2.42
N PHE A 326 3.27 -19.11 2.35
CA PHE A 326 2.66 -18.46 3.53
C PHE A 326 1.14 -18.62 3.59
N ASN A 327 0.58 -18.41 4.79
CA ASN A 327 -0.86 -18.32 5.04
C ASN A 327 -1.39 -16.89 4.82
N LEU A 328 -2.70 -16.70 4.87
CA LEU A 328 -3.33 -15.38 4.70
C LEU A 328 -4.15 -14.98 5.93
N ALA A 329 -4.26 -13.68 6.18
CA ALA A 329 -5.28 -13.13 7.06
C ALA A 329 -5.92 -11.89 6.43
N ASN A 330 -7.24 -11.82 6.44
CA ASN A 330 -8.02 -10.66 6.08
C ASN A 330 -8.65 -10.06 7.36
N PHE A 331 -8.08 -8.95 7.84
CA PHE A 331 -8.58 -8.19 8.98
C PHE A 331 -9.49 -7.02 8.54
N SER A 332 -10.19 -7.19 7.42
CA SER A 332 -11.12 -6.21 6.86
C SER A 332 -12.29 -6.92 6.13
N ALA A 333 -13.03 -6.15 5.34
CA ALA A 333 -13.97 -6.61 4.31
C ALA A 333 -13.59 -6.03 2.95
N ASN A 334 -14.27 -6.47 1.89
CA ASN A 334 -14.15 -5.93 0.53
C ASN A 334 -12.72 -5.90 -0.01
N VAL A 335 -11.94 -6.91 0.36
CA VAL A 335 -10.56 -7.07 -0.08
C VAL A 335 -10.53 -7.67 -1.48
N CYS A 336 -9.66 -7.13 -2.34
CA CYS A 336 -9.46 -7.60 -3.70
C CYS A 336 -10.75 -7.59 -4.55
N TYR A 337 -11.57 -6.55 -4.42
CA TYR A 337 -12.85 -6.45 -5.12
C TYR A 337 -12.71 -5.91 -6.55
N TRP A 338 -11.90 -4.88 -6.75
CA TRP A 338 -11.65 -4.28 -8.07
C TRP A 338 -10.28 -4.67 -8.64
N GLN A 339 -10.26 -5.06 -9.91
CA GLN A 339 -9.03 -5.12 -10.68
C GLN A 339 -8.62 -3.70 -11.13
N VAL A 340 -7.34 -3.37 -10.96
CA VAL A 340 -6.71 -2.14 -11.47
C VAL A 340 -5.50 -2.44 -12.33
N ARG A 341 -5.09 -1.45 -13.14
CA ARG A 341 -3.82 -1.48 -13.87
C ARG A 341 -2.95 -0.30 -13.46
N TYR A 342 -1.65 -0.51 -13.50
CA TYR A 342 -0.67 0.57 -13.39
C TYR A 342 -0.19 0.99 -14.77
N HIS A 343 -0.06 2.30 -14.94
CA HIS A 343 0.51 2.93 -16.12
C HIS A 343 1.63 3.89 -15.72
N GLU A 344 2.44 4.24 -16.70
CA GLU A 344 3.43 5.29 -16.58
C GLU A 344 2.76 6.66 -16.40
N ASP A 345 3.41 7.59 -15.70
CA ASP A 345 3.04 9.02 -15.81
C ASP A 345 3.55 9.62 -17.13
N SER A 346 3.27 10.91 -17.34
CA SER A 346 3.68 11.63 -18.56
C SER A 346 5.19 11.74 -18.76
N THR A 347 6.00 11.40 -17.75
CA THR A 347 7.47 11.36 -17.85
C THR A 347 8.01 9.97 -18.19
N GLY A 348 7.13 8.98 -18.34
CA GLY A 348 7.48 7.58 -18.56
C GLY A 348 7.82 6.82 -17.26
N ARG A 349 7.52 7.38 -16.08
CA ARG A 349 7.81 6.69 -14.81
C ARG A 349 6.72 5.65 -14.53
N PRO A 350 7.04 4.35 -14.42
CA PRO A 350 6.04 3.31 -14.23
C PRO A 350 5.38 3.36 -12.86
N GLY A 351 4.15 2.84 -12.76
CA GLY A 351 3.46 2.69 -11.48
C GLY A 351 2.99 4.01 -10.87
N ARG A 352 2.73 5.03 -11.70
CA ARG A 352 2.33 6.37 -11.23
C ARG A 352 0.91 6.77 -11.59
N LEU A 353 0.26 6.04 -12.49
CA LEU A 353 -1.17 6.15 -12.75
C LEU A 353 -1.84 4.81 -12.46
N MET A 354 -2.98 4.86 -11.78
CA MET A 354 -3.83 3.70 -11.54
C MET A 354 -5.13 3.84 -12.35
N VAL A 355 -5.37 2.87 -13.22
CA VAL A 355 -6.52 2.85 -14.15
C VAL A 355 -7.56 1.84 -13.66
N SER A 356 -8.83 2.27 -13.65
CA SER A 356 -9.98 1.45 -13.29
C SER A 356 -11.28 1.98 -13.90
N TYR A 357 -11.91 1.19 -14.75
CA TYR A 357 -13.21 1.51 -15.36
C TYR A 357 -14.39 1.02 -14.52
N LYS A 358 -14.17 0.05 -13.62
CA LYS A 358 -15.12 -0.45 -12.62
C LYS A 358 -16.43 -0.90 -13.27
N GLN A 359 -17.56 -0.36 -12.83
CA GLN A 359 -18.89 -0.69 -13.38
C GLN A 359 -19.05 -0.34 -14.87
N PHE A 360 -18.17 0.51 -15.42
CA PHE A 360 -18.17 0.90 -16.84
C PHE A 360 -17.18 0.09 -17.68
N ALA A 361 -16.53 -0.92 -17.10
CA ALA A 361 -15.49 -1.67 -17.80
C ALA A 361 -16.03 -2.47 -19.00
N GLN A 362 -17.32 -2.84 -19.00
CA GLN A 362 -17.92 -3.54 -20.14
C GLN A 362 -18.01 -2.63 -21.37
N GLU A 363 -18.38 -1.37 -21.21
CA GLU A 363 -18.54 -0.44 -22.34
C GLU A 363 -17.25 0.32 -22.67
N MET A 364 -16.43 0.64 -21.67
CA MET A 364 -15.38 1.67 -21.79
C MET A 364 -13.95 1.14 -21.68
N ASP A 365 -13.71 -0.05 -21.13
CA ASP A 365 -12.35 -0.55 -20.95
C ASP A 365 -11.82 -1.19 -22.25
N PRO A 366 -10.81 -0.62 -22.93
CA PRO A 366 -10.30 -1.19 -24.17
C PRO A 366 -9.71 -2.60 -23.99
N TYR A 367 -9.25 -2.93 -22.79
CA TYR A 367 -8.72 -4.27 -22.48
C TYR A 367 -9.81 -5.35 -22.48
N ARG A 368 -11.10 -4.97 -22.42
CA ARG A 368 -12.21 -5.91 -22.53
C ARG A 368 -12.20 -6.73 -23.82
N VAL A 369 -11.65 -6.14 -24.89
CA VAL A 369 -11.52 -6.75 -26.22
C VAL A 369 -10.10 -7.28 -26.43
N THR A 370 -9.08 -6.48 -26.11
CA THR A 370 -7.69 -6.79 -26.48
C THR A 370 -6.98 -7.73 -25.50
N ASN A 371 -7.33 -7.69 -24.21
CA ASN A 371 -6.79 -8.58 -23.20
C ASN A 371 -7.75 -8.73 -22.01
N LYS A 372 -8.71 -9.65 -22.18
CA LYS A 372 -9.83 -9.88 -21.28
C LYS A 372 -9.41 -10.03 -19.81
N THR A 373 -8.31 -10.72 -19.52
CA THR A 373 -7.88 -10.97 -18.13
C THR A 373 -7.52 -9.68 -17.39
N LEU A 374 -7.07 -8.65 -18.12
CA LEU A 374 -6.70 -7.35 -17.56
C LEU A 374 -7.84 -6.33 -17.53
N THR A 375 -9.08 -6.74 -17.82
CA THR A 375 -10.27 -5.87 -17.74
C THR A 375 -10.47 -5.39 -16.29
N THR A 376 -10.54 -4.08 -16.07
CA THR A 376 -10.64 -3.44 -14.74
C THR A 376 -12.08 -3.43 -14.18
N THR A 377 -12.73 -4.60 -14.21
CA THR A 377 -14.03 -4.87 -13.59
C THR A 377 -13.82 -5.49 -12.19
N ARG A 378 -14.91 -5.94 -11.55
CA ARG A 378 -14.82 -6.74 -10.33
C ARG A 378 -14.11 -8.05 -10.63
N TRP A 379 -13.28 -8.49 -9.71
CA TRP A 379 -12.50 -9.72 -9.86
C TRP A 379 -13.36 -10.95 -10.18
N ARG A 380 -14.53 -11.08 -9.54
CA ARG A 380 -15.49 -12.17 -9.76
C ARG A 380 -16.25 -12.13 -11.08
N ASP A 381 -16.31 -10.98 -11.76
CA ASP A 381 -17.13 -10.82 -12.95
C ASP A 381 -16.42 -11.28 -14.22
N GLN A 382 -17.20 -11.69 -15.22
CA GLN A 382 -16.71 -11.86 -16.58
C GLN A 382 -16.13 -10.53 -17.11
N PRO A 383 -14.99 -10.54 -17.80
CA PRO A 383 -14.30 -11.73 -18.31
C PRO A 383 -13.15 -12.23 -17.42
N VAL A 384 -12.98 -11.68 -16.22
CA VAL A 384 -11.82 -11.98 -15.34
C VAL A 384 -12.04 -13.28 -14.57
N ASN A 385 -13.22 -13.47 -13.98
CA ASN A 385 -13.67 -14.71 -13.33
C ASN A 385 -12.75 -15.25 -12.22
N MET A 386 -12.14 -14.36 -11.43
CA MET A 386 -11.28 -14.72 -10.30
C MET A 386 -11.91 -14.22 -8.99
N PRO A 387 -12.97 -14.86 -8.49
CA PRO A 387 -13.66 -14.45 -7.27
C PRO A 387 -12.75 -14.45 -6.03
N GLU A 388 -13.04 -13.53 -5.11
CA GLU A 388 -12.17 -13.14 -4.00
C GLU A 388 -12.06 -14.21 -2.92
N ASP A 389 -13.13 -14.97 -2.71
CA ASP A 389 -13.20 -16.08 -1.76
C ASP A 389 -12.28 -17.26 -2.12
N SER A 390 -11.72 -17.34 -3.34
CA SER A 390 -10.66 -18.32 -3.62
C SER A 390 -9.37 -18.05 -2.83
N LEU A 391 -9.14 -16.79 -2.42
CA LEU A 391 -8.07 -16.43 -1.51
C LEU A 391 -8.51 -16.47 -0.04
N PHE A 392 -9.70 -15.93 0.26
CA PHE A 392 -10.07 -15.55 1.62
C PHE A 392 -11.29 -16.29 2.20
N GLY A 393 -11.94 -17.18 1.44
CA GLY A 393 -13.12 -17.92 1.86
C GLY A 393 -14.42 -17.10 1.96
N VAL A 394 -14.36 -15.77 1.84
CA VAL A 394 -15.51 -14.85 1.86
C VAL A 394 -15.41 -13.81 0.75
N MET A 395 -16.53 -13.19 0.40
CA MET A 395 -16.65 -12.17 -0.63
C MET A 395 -17.53 -11.01 -0.16
N TYR A 396 -17.20 -9.79 -0.61
CA TYR A 396 -18.04 -8.61 -0.37
C TYR A 396 -19.49 -8.83 -0.76
N THR A 397 -20.39 -8.41 0.13
CA THR A 397 -21.84 -8.48 -0.08
C THR A 397 -22.60 -7.18 0.19
N GLY A 398 -22.01 -6.22 0.92
CA GLY A 398 -22.61 -4.90 1.07
C GLY A 398 -22.20 -4.13 2.31
N ILE A 399 -22.93 -3.04 2.54
CA ILE A 399 -22.79 -2.15 3.69
C ILE A 399 -24.10 -2.21 4.51
N PRO A 400 -24.08 -2.74 5.74
CA PRO A 400 -25.23 -2.61 6.64
C PRO A 400 -25.47 -1.15 7.03
N LYS A 401 -26.75 -0.77 7.22
CA LYS A 401 -27.14 0.60 7.63
C LYS A 401 -26.64 1.00 9.03
N ALA A 402 -26.40 0.01 9.88
CA ALA A 402 -25.92 0.19 11.24
C ALA A 402 -25.05 -1.02 11.62
N THR A 403 -24.22 -0.85 12.64
CA THR A 403 -23.46 -1.96 13.20
C THR A 403 -24.39 -3.00 13.81
N VAL A 404 -24.03 -4.27 13.67
CA VAL A 404 -24.70 -5.41 14.31
C VAL A 404 -23.70 -6.20 15.17
N PRO A 405 -24.15 -7.02 16.13
CA PRO A 405 -23.23 -7.87 16.87
C PRO A 405 -22.58 -8.93 15.97
N MET A 406 -21.33 -9.30 16.29
CA MET A 406 -20.80 -10.59 15.85
C MET A 406 -21.52 -11.68 16.64
N VAL A 407 -22.10 -12.67 15.95
CA VAL A 407 -22.81 -13.80 16.56
C VAL A 407 -21.99 -15.07 16.40
N VAL A 408 -21.59 -15.67 17.52
CA VAL A 408 -20.82 -16.94 17.54
C VAL A 408 -21.69 -18.08 17.00
N SER A 409 -21.17 -18.82 16.01
CA SER A 409 -21.90 -19.93 15.39
C SER A 409 -21.25 -21.30 15.55
N ASP A 410 -19.95 -21.35 15.86
CA ASP A 410 -19.25 -22.60 16.15
C ASP A 410 -18.25 -22.44 17.30
N ALA A 411 -18.76 -22.36 18.52
CA ALA A 411 -18.00 -22.20 19.76
C ALA A 411 -17.10 -23.40 20.11
N LYS A 412 -17.29 -24.56 19.45
CA LYS A 412 -16.40 -25.72 19.62
C LYS A 412 -15.10 -25.58 18.84
N HIS A 413 -15.07 -24.67 17.86
CA HIS A 413 -13.87 -24.39 17.09
C HIS A 413 -12.75 -23.84 17.99
N TRP A 414 -11.53 -24.32 17.79
CA TRP A 414 -10.35 -23.98 18.62
C TRP A 414 -10.04 -22.47 18.64
N LEU A 415 -10.50 -21.70 17.64
CA LEU A 415 -10.40 -20.23 17.66
C LEU A 415 -11.05 -19.59 18.89
N TYR A 416 -12.02 -20.26 19.52
CA TYR A 416 -12.68 -19.80 20.74
C TYR A 416 -12.03 -20.30 22.04
N GLU A 417 -10.92 -21.05 21.98
CA GLU A 417 -10.15 -21.46 23.16
C GLU A 417 -9.80 -20.26 24.03
N GLY A 418 -10.06 -20.37 25.34
CA GLY A 418 -9.79 -19.31 26.31
C GLY A 418 -10.76 -18.13 26.27
N THR A 419 -11.75 -18.11 25.37
CA THR A 419 -12.73 -17.01 25.29
C THR A 419 -13.92 -17.21 26.22
N GLY A 420 -14.30 -18.45 26.51
CA GLY A 420 -15.52 -18.80 27.25
C GLY A 420 -16.83 -18.57 26.49
N LEU A 421 -16.77 -18.18 25.21
CA LEU A 421 -17.94 -17.92 24.39
C LEU A 421 -18.70 -19.21 24.03
N LYS A 422 -20.00 -19.08 23.85
CA LYS A 422 -20.94 -20.15 23.47
C LYS A 422 -21.65 -19.78 22.17
N ASN A 423 -22.21 -20.79 21.49
CA ASN A 423 -23.06 -20.56 20.32
C ASN A 423 -24.22 -19.62 20.67
N GLY A 424 -24.41 -18.59 19.86
CA GLY A 424 -25.43 -17.56 20.07
C GLY A 424 -24.97 -16.35 20.87
N ASP A 425 -23.79 -16.39 21.50
CA ASP A 425 -23.23 -15.21 22.16
C ASP A 425 -22.99 -14.08 21.15
N LYS A 426 -23.20 -12.85 21.62
CA LYS A 426 -23.18 -11.63 20.82
C LYS A 426 -22.10 -10.69 21.30
N ILE A 427 -21.22 -10.26 20.40
CA ILE A 427 -20.28 -9.15 20.67
C ILE A 427 -20.79 -7.91 19.93
N PRO A 428 -21.40 -6.93 20.63
CA PRO A 428 -22.03 -5.77 19.99
C PRO A 428 -21.05 -4.93 19.17
N GLY A 429 -21.48 -4.48 17.99
CA GLY A 429 -20.79 -3.45 17.21
C GLY A 429 -19.66 -3.92 16.30
N VAL A 430 -19.23 -5.19 16.41
CA VAL A 430 -18.08 -5.74 15.67
C VAL A 430 -18.34 -5.81 14.17
N ILE A 431 -19.58 -6.04 13.75
CA ILE A 431 -19.94 -6.18 12.33
C ILE A 431 -20.50 -4.84 11.84
N GLY A 432 -19.75 -4.15 11.00
CA GLY A 432 -20.13 -2.85 10.46
C GLY A 432 -19.19 -2.34 9.38
N GLY A 433 -19.52 -1.17 8.82
CA GLY A 433 -18.84 -0.65 7.63
C GLY A 433 -19.21 -1.50 6.42
N GLU A 434 -18.24 -2.11 5.77
CA GLU A 434 -18.46 -3.13 4.75
C GLU A 434 -18.41 -4.53 5.38
N VAL A 435 -19.14 -5.47 4.79
CA VAL A 435 -19.16 -6.87 5.25
C VAL A 435 -19.00 -7.85 4.10
N ASP A 436 -18.35 -8.96 4.42
CA ASP A 436 -18.19 -10.10 3.52
C ASP A 436 -19.04 -11.29 3.99
N SER A 437 -19.41 -12.14 3.04
CA SER A 437 -20.19 -13.35 3.28
C SER A 437 -19.56 -14.57 2.62
N TYR A 438 -19.78 -15.74 3.21
CA TYR A 438 -19.53 -17.02 2.57
C TYR A 438 -20.70 -17.38 1.65
N VAL A 439 -20.50 -17.37 0.33
CA VAL A 439 -21.62 -17.46 -0.64
C VAL A 439 -21.49 -18.53 -1.72
N ARG A 440 -20.32 -19.14 -1.91
CA ARG A 440 -20.08 -20.14 -2.98
C ARG A 440 -19.93 -21.58 -2.48
N ASN A 441 -20.17 -21.84 -1.19
CA ASN A 441 -20.02 -23.18 -0.60
C ASN A 441 -18.65 -23.84 -0.88
N LEU A 442 -17.57 -23.05 -0.82
CA LEU A 442 -16.21 -23.54 -1.04
C LEU A 442 -15.81 -24.60 0.01
N PRO A 443 -15.34 -25.79 -0.40
CA PRO A 443 -14.83 -26.81 0.53
C PRO A 443 -13.71 -26.27 1.41
N GLY A 444 -13.66 -26.70 2.67
CA GLY A 444 -12.64 -26.30 3.63
C GLY A 444 -12.89 -24.97 4.35
N VAL A 445 -13.97 -24.25 4.02
CA VAL A 445 -14.38 -23.05 4.75
C VAL A 445 -15.22 -23.43 5.98
N GLU A 446 -14.72 -23.06 7.15
CA GLU A 446 -15.34 -23.21 8.46
C GLU A 446 -15.90 -21.86 8.92
N VAL A 447 -17.23 -21.79 9.07
CA VAL A 447 -17.91 -20.55 9.46
C VAL A 447 -18.00 -20.45 10.98
N ILE A 448 -17.14 -19.63 11.58
CA ILE A 448 -17.03 -19.52 13.04
C ILE A 448 -18.00 -18.49 13.64
N ALA A 449 -18.42 -17.49 12.86
CA ALA A 449 -19.48 -16.55 13.24
C ALA A 449 -20.45 -16.26 12.08
N LYS A 450 -21.74 -16.08 12.40
CA LYS A 450 -22.84 -15.83 11.45
C LYS A 450 -23.74 -14.70 11.94
N SER A 451 -23.52 -13.50 11.43
CA SER A 451 -24.22 -12.31 11.93
C SER A 451 -25.30 -11.86 10.95
N PRO A 452 -26.58 -11.86 11.34
CA PRO A 452 -27.66 -11.36 10.48
C PRO A 452 -27.50 -9.88 10.17
N VAL A 453 -27.57 -9.54 8.88
CA VAL A 453 -27.47 -8.17 8.38
C VAL A 453 -28.57 -7.89 7.35
N ILE A 454 -28.97 -6.62 7.25
CA ILE A 454 -29.84 -6.14 6.17
C ILE A 454 -28.98 -5.37 5.18
N LEU A 455 -28.80 -5.94 3.99
CA LEU A 455 -28.02 -5.35 2.91
C LEU A 455 -28.96 -5.03 1.75
N TYR A 456 -29.08 -3.74 1.40
CA TYR A 456 -29.95 -3.27 0.31
C TYR A 456 -31.39 -3.82 0.41
N GLY A 457 -31.95 -3.84 1.62
CA GLY A 457 -33.31 -4.33 1.90
C GLY A 457 -33.44 -5.86 1.99
N LYS A 458 -32.36 -6.62 1.80
CA LYS A 458 -32.37 -8.09 1.84
C LYS A 458 -31.67 -8.63 3.08
N LYS A 459 -32.25 -9.65 3.70
CA LYS A 459 -31.59 -10.42 4.77
C LYS A 459 -30.39 -11.17 4.20
N LYS A 460 -29.23 -10.98 4.79
CA LYS A 460 -27.96 -11.64 4.46
C LYS A 460 -27.23 -12.02 5.75
N LEU A 461 -26.12 -12.74 5.63
CA LEU A 461 -25.25 -13.09 6.74
C LEU A 461 -23.87 -12.48 6.48
N ALA A 462 -23.33 -11.74 7.44
CA ALA A 462 -21.91 -11.43 7.50
C ALA A 462 -21.18 -12.58 8.22
N ASN A 463 -20.03 -12.98 7.70
CA ASN A 463 -19.32 -14.17 8.20
C ASN A 463 -17.89 -13.86 8.62
N VAL A 464 -17.51 -14.42 9.77
CA VAL A 464 -16.10 -14.65 10.11
C VAL A 464 -15.82 -16.11 9.77
N VAL A 465 -14.72 -16.38 9.07
CA VAL A 465 -14.38 -17.74 8.64
C VAL A 465 -12.92 -18.09 8.88
N TRP A 466 -12.69 -19.38 9.07
CA TRP A 466 -11.40 -20.01 8.89
C TRP A 466 -11.45 -20.84 7.59
N TYR A 467 -10.45 -20.74 6.73
CA TYR A 467 -10.41 -21.45 5.46
C TYR A 467 -9.18 -22.33 5.38
N ASN A 468 -9.40 -23.64 5.43
CA ASN A 468 -8.41 -24.65 5.11
C ASN A 468 -8.35 -24.82 3.60
N LYS A 469 -7.37 -24.19 2.95
CA LYS A 469 -7.25 -24.19 1.49
C LYS A 469 -6.88 -25.58 0.98
N PRO A 470 -7.32 -25.97 -0.23
CA PRO A 470 -6.92 -27.24 -0.86
C PRO A 470 -5.40 -27.44 -0.98
N THR A 471 -4.63 -26.35 -0.94
CA THR A 471 -3.17 -26.36 -1.00
C THR A 471 -2.50 -26.73 0.35
N GLY A 472 -3.28 -26.95 1.41
CA GLY A 472 -2.78 -27.18 2.78
C GLY A 472 -2.44 -25.89 3.54
N LYS A 473 -2.54 -24.73 2.90
CA LYS A 473 -2.38 -23.41 3.53
C LYS A 473 -3.71 -22.90 4.11
N LYS A 474 -3.65 -21.89 4.97
CA LYS A 474 -4.80 -21.38 5.72
C LYS A 474 -5.11 -19.93 5.36
N ALA A 475 -6.37 -19.53 5.52
CA ALA A 475 -6.78 -18.13 5.56
C ALA A 475 -7.75 -17.85 6.72
N PHE A 476 -7.50 -16.80 7.49
CA PHE A 476 -8.46 -16.28 8.48
C PHE A 476 -9.09 -15.00 7.97
N SER A 477 -10.41 -14.89 7.94
CA SER A 477 -11.10 -13.70 7.43
C SER A 477 -12.17 -13.21 8.39
N VAL A 478 -12.06 -11.96 8.81
CA VAL A 478 -13.01 -11.31 9.73
C VAL A 478 -14.24 -10.75 9.01
N GLY A 479 -14.11 -10.43 7.72
CA GLY A 479 -15.24 -10.06 6.86
C GLY A 479 -15.97 -8.80 7.33
N THR A 480 -15.29 -7.87 8.00
CA THR A 480 -15.84 -6.61 8.47
C THR A 480 -14.75 -5.55 8.63
N PHE A 481 -15.08 -4.26 8.42
CA PHE A 481 -14.15 -3.16 8.67
C PHE A 481 -13.80 -2.95 10.14
N TYR A 482 -14.70 -3.32 11.06
CA TYR A 482 -14.62 -2.79 12.42
C TYR A 482 -13.82 -3.66 13.38
N TRP A 483 -13.41 -4.86 12.96
CA TRP A 483 -12.66 -5.81 13.80
C TRP A 483 -11.47 -5.15 14.51
N ASN A 484 -10.66 -4.39 13.78
CA ASN A 484 -9.43 -3.79 14.30
C ASN A 484 -9.68 -2.76 15.39
N TRP A 485 -10.83 -2.07 15.39
CA TRP A 485 -11.20 -1.10 16.41
C TRP A 485 -11.53 -1.75 17.76
N PHE A 486 -11.74 -3.07 17.78
CA PHE A 486 -11.92 -3.86 19.01
C PHE A 486 -10.59 -4.45 19.54
N LEU A 487 -9.49 -4.31 18.78
CA LEU A 487 -8.15 -4.71 19.21
C LEU A 487 -7.43 -3.59 19.98
N ASP A 488 -7.50 -2.36 19.47
CA ASP A 488 -6.92 -1.15 20.09
C ASP A 488 -7.88 0.03 19.84
N PRO A 489 -8.31 0.80 20.86
CA PRO A 489 -9.29 1.87 20.69
C PRO A 489 -8.69 3.28 20.54
N ILE A 490 -7.44 3.43 20.06
CA ILE A 490 -6.76 4.75 19.99
C ILE A 490 -7.55 5.83 19.23
N HIS A 491 -8.35 5.42 18.25
CA HIS A 491 -9.25 6.32 17.55
C HIS A 491 -10.60 6.32 18.25
N HIS A 492 -10.89 7.42 18.94
CA HIS A 492 -12.16 7.71 19.60
C HIS A 492 -13.27 7.88 18.55
N THR A 493 -13.70 6.80 17.91
CA THR A 493 -15.06 6.72 17.41
C THR A 493 -15.93 6.18 18.55
N VAL A 494 -17.19 6.58 18.63
CA VAL A 494 -18.16 6.08 19.63
C VAL A 494 -18.32 4.54 19.57
N GLN A 495 -17.76 3.90 18.54
CA GLN A 495 -17.87 2.49 18.20
C GLN A 495 -16.63 1.66 18.61
N ALA A 496 -15.46 2.27 18.79
CA ALA A 496 -14.23 1.55 19.15
C ALA A 496 -14.25 1.17 20.65
N LYS A 497 -14.26 -0.14 20.95
CA LYS A 497 -14.17 -0.66 22.32
C LYS A 497 -13.27 -1.88 22.33
N GLU A 498 -12.16 -1.78 23.06
CA GLU A 498 -11.28 -2.93 23.29
C GLU A 498 -12.10 -4.12 23.82
N ASN A 499 -11.93 -5.29 23.20
CA ASN A 499 -12.68 -6.48 23.57
C ASN A 499 -11.76 -7.69 23.69
N LYS A 500 -11.64 -8.20 24.91
CA LYS A 500 -10.79 -9.34 25.24
C LYS A 500 -11.09 -10.60 24.43
N HIS A 501 -12.34 -10.83 24.03
CA HIS A 501 -12.70 -12.01 23.24
C HIS A 501 -12.22 -11.86 21.79
N ILE A 502 -12.39 -10.68 21.19
CA ILE A 502 -11.87 -10.38 19.85
C ILE A 502 -10.34 -10.46 19.83
N GLN A 503 -9.67 -9.92 20.85
CA GLN A 503 -8.21 -10.07 21.00
C GLN A 503 -7.80 -11.54 21.12
N GLN A 504 -8.49 -12.34 21.95
CA GLN A 504 -8.15 -13.74 22.14
C GLN A 504 -8.38 -14.57 20.86
N ILE A 505 -9.48 -14.37 20.13
CA ILE A 505 -9.73 -15.01 18.83
C ILE A 505 -8.61 -14.65 17.84
N THR A 506 -8.21 -13.37 17.81
CA THR A 506 -7.11 -12.90 16.95
C THR A 506 -5.78 -13.53 17.32
N LYS A 507 -5.46 -13.63 18.62
CA LYS A 507 -4.25 -14.32 19.12
C LYS A 507 -4.23 -15.78 18.70
N ASN A 508 -5.36 -16.48 18.86
CA ASN A 508 -5.51 -17.88 18.47
C ASN A 508 -5.26 -18.03 16.96
N ALA A 509 -5.89 -17.20 16.13
CA ALA A 509 -5.73 -17.22 14.67
C ALA A 509 -4.26 -16.98 14.26
N LEU A 510 -3.62 -15.93 14.78
CA LEU A 510 -2.23 -15.62 14.45
C LEU A 510 -1.26 -16.71 14.89
N ARG A 511 -1.48 -17.31 16.08
CA ARG A 511 -0.69 -18.45 16.55
C ARG A 511 -0.73 -19.62 15.57
N GLU A 512 -1.90 -19.91 15.00
CA GLU A 512 -2.07 -21.01 14.04
C GLU A 512 -1.52 -20.67 12.65
N LEU A 513 -1.63 -19.41 12.23
CA LEU A 513 -1.09 -18.92 10.95
C LEU A 513 0.46 -18.83 10.97
N ALA A 514 1.07 -18.77 12.14
CA ALA A 514 2.52 -18.75 12.33
C ALA A 514 3.19 -20.13 12.22
N LYS A 515 2.41 -21.21 12.30
CA LYS A 515 2.87 -22.59 12.06
C LYS A 515 3.03 -22.82 10.56
#